data_AF-C6Y3R2-F1
#
_entry.id   AF-C6Y3R2-F1
#
_cell.length_a   1.000
_cell.length_b   1.000
_cell.length_c   1.000
_cell.angle_alpha   90.00
_cell.angle_beta   90.00
_cell.angle_gamma   90.00
#
_symmetry.space_group_name_H-M   'P 1'
#
loop_
_entity.id
_entity.type
_entity.pdbx_description
1 polymer ?
#
loop_
_entity_poly.entity_id
_entity_poly.type
_entity_poly.pdbx_seq_one_letter_code
_entity_poly.pdbx_strand_id
1 'polypeptide(L)'
;MIFLVFPLLFQSCSKSQLPGASDLEGSQLKEGNLEAMMASEQPLPGGKVRFSAVMGNMDLTGETVVRICNWTFNANAGTVAATYWDWNTADEKGKTLFNAHTCTFENISKTANPYTPTGWMAPAGMYFGRTGIYTYNATTGVLSIAWDAPWAGVTESWNVTNPDAFSAKVSLRSSNYGLTHGRGYGSNASWSTFKTVAQVPRILYRGFRIAVWSTNGTTISIDTTVTGAWKADKLNLTPFTSSANGNTLHVLSPSSADVCNSGCTTTRTGIIYHLASNNNGRSMVYNHFRACLPTNAEFPTYDRNLHPYAFQQIIDDNGDMRGFIGIEQQDQPGSVGYQYQLKEYFQ
;
A
#
# COMPACT_ATOMS: atom_id res chain seq x y z
N MET A 1 65.60 -10.87 18.21
CA MET A 1 64.35 -10.09 18.19
C MET A 1 63.60 -10.53 16.94
N ILE A 2 62.59 -11.39 17.11
CA ILE A 2 61.90 -12.11 16.03
C ILE A 2 60.63 -11.32 15.68
N PHE A 3 60.47 -10.93 14.42
CA PHE A 3 59.24 -10.33 13.91
C PHE A 3 58.25 -11.45 13.56
N LEU A 4 57.12 -11.49 14.26
CA LEU A 4 55.95 -12.31 13.93
C LEU A 4 55.00 -11.48 13.07
N VAL A 5 54.83 -11.87 11.81
CA VAL A 5 53.84 -11.32 10.88
C VAL A 5 52.65 -12.28 10.87
N PHE A 6 51.48 -11.81 11.30
CA PHE A 6 50.21 -12.53 11.12
C PHE A 6 49.61 -12.21 9.75
N PRO A 7 49.16 -13.19 8.94
CA PRO A 7 48.39 -12.93 7.74
C PRO A 7 46.91 -12.72 8.10
N LEU A 8 46.37 -11.57 7.70
CA LEU A 8 44.94 -11.29 7.67
C LEU A 8 44.31 -12.07 6.50
N LEU A 9 43.53 -13.10 6.82
CA LEU A 9 42.62 -13.76 5.88
C LEU A 9 41.45 -12.81 5.59
N PHE A 10 41.42 -12.23 4.39
CA PHE A 10 40.22 -11.60 3.86
C PHE A 10 39.21 -12.68 3.48
N GLN A 11 38.14 -12.83 4.27
CA GLN A 11 36.92 -13.51 3.83
C GLN A 11 36.21 -12.61 2.81
N SER A 12 36.23 -13.02 1.54
CA SER A 12 35.39 -12.46 0.50
C SER A 12 33.96 -12.96 0.71
N CYS A 13 33.06 -12.10 1.20
CA CYS A 13 31.63 -12.35 1.06
C CYS A 13 31.24 -12.11 -0.39
N SER A 14 31.05 -13.20 -1.13
CA SER A 14 30.41 -13.16 -2.45
C SER A 14 28.96 -12.70 -2.31
N LYS A 15 28.61 -11.67 -3.07
CA LYS A 15 27.25 -11.17 -3.23
C LYS A 15 26.46 -12.26 -3.96
N SER A 16 25.45 -12.86 -3.33
CA SER A 16 24.55 -13.78 -4.04
C SER A 16 23.85 -13.00 -5.15
N GLN A 17 24.04 -13.46 -6.39
CA GLN A 17 23.33 -12.94 -7.54
C GLN A 17 21.85 -13.30 -7.38
N LEU A 18 20.99 -12.29 -7.38
CA LEU A 18 19.56 -12.47 -7.61
C LEU A 18 19.37 -13.17 -8.98
N PRO A 19 18.45 -14.14 -9.10
CA PRO A 19 18.12 -14.69 -10.41
C PRO A 19 17.68 -13.56 -11.34
N GLY A 20 18.33 -13.48 -12.49
CA GLY A 20 17.97 -12.54 -13.55
C GLY A 20 16.54 -12.78 -14.02
N ALA A 21 15.87 -11.68 -14.36
CA ALA A 21 14.60 -11.70 -15.06
C ALA A 21 14.84 -12.12 -16.52
N SER A 22 14.98 -13.41 -16.76
CA SER A 22 14.80 -14.05 -18.06
C SER A 22 14.47 -15.52 -17.82
N ASP A 23 13.60 -16.06 -18.67
CA ASP A 23 13.27 -17.50 -18.80
C ASP A 23 12.07 -17.97 -17.95
N LEU A 24 10.88 -17.50 -18.34
CA LEU A 24 9.64 -18.27 -18.20
C LEU A 24 8.97 -18.39 -19.58
N GLU A 25 9.69 -19.01 -20.53
CA GLU A 25 9.08 -19.59 -21.72
C GLU A 25 9.26 -21.11 -21.68
N GLY A 26 8.14 -21.83 -21.75
CA GLY A 26 8.07 -23.21 -22.23
C GLY A 26 8.27 -24.33 -21.20
N SER A 27 7.17 -24.90 -20.70
CA SER A 27 7.01 -26.37 -20.77
C SER A 27 5.54 -26.76 -20.73
N GLN A 28 5.21 -27.76 -21.54
CA GLN A 28 3.87 -28.13 -21.99
C GLN A 28 3.09 -29.03 -21.02
N LEU A 29 1.80 -28.70 -20.92
CA LEU A 29 0.60 -29.55 -20.96
C LEU A 29 0.73 -31.07 -20.71
N LYS A 30 -0.02 -31.55 -19.71
CA LYS A 30 -0.70 -32.85 -19.75
C LYS A 30 -2.19 -32.64 -19.48
N GLU A 31 -2.98 -33.08 -20.45
CA GLU A 31 -4.45 -32.98 -20.49
C GLU A 31 -5.13 -33.85 -19.43
N GLY A 32 -6.21 -33.32 -18.86
CA GLY A 32 -7.16 -34.03 -18.02
C GLY A 32 -8.41 -33.17 -17.84
N ASN A 33 -9.47 -33.52 -18.58
CA ASN A 33 -10.83 -33.00 -18.58
C ASN A 33 -11.25 -32.15 -17.35
N LEU A 34 -11.03 -30.85 -17.46
CA LEU A 34 -11.85 -29.79 -16.89
C LEU A 34 -12.16 -28.89 -18.08
N GLU A 35 -13.40 -28.43 -18.25
CA GLU A 35 -13.68 -27.30 -19.14
C GLU A 35 -13.00 -26.06 -18.56
N ALA A 36 -11.68 -26.00 -18.70
CA ALA A 36 -10.91 -24.80 -18.49
C ALA A 36 -11.43 -23.81 -19.53
N MET A 37 -11.98 -22.69 -19.08
CA MET A 37 -12.12 -21.53 -19.93
C MET A 37 -10.73 -21.22 -20.48
N MET A 38 -10.47 -21.64 -21.73
CA MET A 38 -9.20 -21.42 -22.37
C MET A 38 -8.99 -19.92 -22.48
N ALA A 39 -7.88 -19.45 -21.94
CA ALA A 39 -7.47 -18.06 -22.01
C ALA A 39 -7.37 -17.67 -23.50
N SER A 40 -8.12 -16.66 -23.90
CA SER A 40 -8.23 -16.18 -25.29
C SER A 40 -8.00 -14.68 -25.30
N GLU A 41 -7.74 -14.10 -26.48
CA GLU A 41 -7.53 -12.66 -26.58
C GLU A 41 -8.68 -11.87 -25.93
N GLN A 42 -8.34 -10.89 -25.11
CA GLN A 42 -9.28 -10.02 -24.43
C GLN A 42 -8.87 -8.55 -24.57
N PRO A 43 -9.83 -7.63 -24.71
CA PRO A 43 -9.53 -6.20 -24.66
C PRO A 43 -9.01 -5.83 -23.26
N LEU A 44 -8.01 -4.93 -23.22
CA LEU A 44 -7.51 -4.42 -21.94
C LEU A 44 -8.61 -3.66 -21.18
N PRO A 45 -8.72 -3.84 -19.85
CA PRO A 45 -9.67 -3.10 -19.02
C PRO A 45 -9.40 -1.59 -19.13
N GLY A 46 -10.37 -0.83 -19.65
CA GLY A 46 -10.20 0.61 -19.90
C GLY A 46 -9.03 0.96 -20.83
N GLY A 47 -8.54 0.01 -21.63
CA GLY A 47 -7.37 0.17 -22.47
C GLY A 47 -6.03 0.21 -21.71
N LYS A 48 -5.99 -0.23 -20.45
CA LYS A 48 -4.81 -0.14 -19.59
C LYS A 48 -4.24 -1.51 -19.24
N VAL A 49 -2.93 -1.64 -19.27
CA VAL A 49 -2.24 -2.93 -19.04
C VAL A 49 -1.90 -3.20 -17.57
N ARG A 50 -1.79 -2.17 -16.73
CA ARG A 50 -1.34 -2.31 -15.34
C ARG A 50 -2.26 -1.57 -14.39
N PHE A 51 -2.60 -2.18 -13.26
CA PHE A 51 -3.45 -1.58 -12.24
C PHE A 51 -2.83 -1.71 -10.85
N SER A 52 -2.88 -0.63 -10.08
CA SER A 52 -2.68 -0.68 -8.62
C SER A 52 -4.04 -0.57 -7.95
N ALA A 53 -4.40 -1.56 -7.13
CA ALA A 53 -5.67 -1.64 -6.43
C ALA A 53 -5.50 -1.86 -4.93
N VAL A 54 -6.40 -1.31 -4.15
CA VAL A 54 -6.57 -1.57 -2.71
C VAL A 54 -7.92 -2.24 -2.50
N MET A 55 -7.97 -3.28 -1.70
CA MET A 55 -9.21 -4.06 -1.47
C MET A 55 -9.20 -4.76 -0.12
N GLY A 56 -10.37 -5.17 0.36
CA GLY A 56 -10.46 -5.90 1.61
C GLY A 56 -11.86 -6.33 1.99
N ASN A 57 -11.93 -7.17 3.03
CA ASN A 57 -13.14 -7.39 3.81
C ASN A 57 -13.20 -6.35 4.94
N MET A 58 -14.17 -5.43 4.84
CA MET A 58 -14.44 -4.37 5.80
C MET A 58 -15.92 -4.36 6.20
N ASP A 59 -16.51 -5.50 6.61
CA ASP A 59 -17.96 -5.60 6.88
C ASP A 59 -18.35 -5.99 8.32
N LEU A 60 -17.41 -5.86 9.27
CA LEU A 60 -17.56 -6.23 10.69
C LEU A 60 -17.79 -7.73 10.97
N THR A 61 -17.90 -8.57 9.94
CA THR A 61 -18.14 -10.01 10.09
C THR A 61 -16.92 -10.82 9.67
N GLY A 62 -16.53 -11.77 10.52
CA GLY A 62 -15.34 -12.59 10.28
C GLY A 62 -14.03 -11.81 10.36
N GLU A 63 -13.06 -12.24 9.58
CA GLU A 63 -11.72 -11.68 9.55
C GLU A 63 -11.67 -10.41 8.68
N THR A 64 -11.09 -9.33 9.22
CA THR A 64 -10.75 -8.16 8.43
C THR A 64 -9.46 -8.44 7.68
N VAL A 65 -9.52 -8.39 6.35
CA VAL A 65 -8.36 -8.59 5.48
C VAL A 65 -8.26 -7.37 4.58
N VAL A 66 -7.05 -6.82 4.44
CA VAL A 66 -6.77 -5.68 3.57
C VAL A 66 -5.58 -6.01 2.67
N ARG A 67 -5.64 -5.62 1.40
CA ARG A 67 -4.61 -5.91 0.40
C ARG A 67 -4.32 -4.74 -0.52
N ILE A 68 -3.04 -4.55 -0.84
CA ILE A 68 -2.61 -3.79 -2.02
C ILE A 68 -2.21 -4.80 -3.08
N CYS A 69 -2.72 -4.62 -4.30
CA CYS A 69 -2.49 -5.49 -5.44
C CYS A 69 -1.97 -4.67 -6.63
N ASN A 70 -0.98 -5.22 -7.32
CA ASN A 70 -0.53 -4.76 -8.63
C ASN A 70 -0.90 -5.82 -9.65
N TRP A 71 -1.81 -5.50 -10.57
CA TRP A 71 -2.21 -6.39 -11.66
C TRP A 71 -1.54 -6.00 -12.96
N THR A 72 -1.11 -7.00 -13.73
CA THR A 72 -0.61 -6.84 -15.10
C THR A 72 -1.41 -7.75 -16.01
N PHE A 73 -2.13 -7.15 -16.96
CA PHE A 73 -2.98 -7.85 -17.93
C PHE A 73 -2.18 -8.18 -19.18
N ASN A 74 -2.46 -9.35 -19.77
CA ASN A 74 -1.98 -9.74 -21.08
C ASN A 74 -3.19 -9.88 -22.01
N ALA A 75 -3.36 -8.90 -22.91
CA ALA A 75 -4.47 -8.87 -23.87
C ALA A 75 -4.47 -10.11 -24.77
N ASN A 76 -3.31 -10.47 -25.33
CA ASN A 76 -3.18 -11.53 -26.31
C ASN A 76 -3.53 -12.91 -25.73
N ALA A 77 -3.27 -13.11 -24.44
CA ALA A 77 -3.54 -14.37 -23.76
C ALA A 77 -4.82 -14.37 -22.92
N GLY A 78 -5.46 -13.21 -22.67
CA GLY A 78 -6.58 -13.11 -21.73
C GLY A 78 -6.21 -13.45 -20.28
N THR A 79 -4.95 -13.26 -19.91
CA THR A 79 -4.43 -13.58 -18.57
C THR A 79 -4.13 -12.33 -17.76
N VAL A 80 -4.11 -12.49 -16.44
CA VAL A 80 -3.72 -11.45 -15.48
C VAL A 80 -2.73 -12.04 -14.47
N ALA A 81 -1.68 -11.31 -14.19
CA ALA A 81 -0.75 -11.60 -13.11
C ALA A 81 -0.91 -10.56 -12.00
N ALA A 82 -0.94 -11.01 -10.74
CA ALA A 82 -1.02 -10.16 -9.58
C ALA A 82 0.23 -10.31 -8.70
N THR A 83 0.77 -9.20 -8.24
CA THR A 83 1.61 -9.14 -7.04
C THR A 83 0.81 -8.45 -5.95
N TYR A 84 0.69 -9.07 -4.77
CA TYR A 84 -0.07 -8.46 -3.69
C TYR A 84 0.61 -8.60 -2.33
N TRP A 85 0.23 -7.69 -1.45
CA TRP A 85 0.58 -7.65 -0.04
C TRP A 85 -0.71 -7.68 0.74
N ASP A 86 -0.74 -8.43 1.83
CA ASP A 86 -1.91 -8.54 2.69
C ASP A 86 -1.58 -8.34 4.17
N TRP A 87 -2.59 -7.82 4.86
CA TRP A 87 -2.63 -7.76 6.31
C TRP A 87 -4.02 -8.17 6.73
N ASN A 88 -4.10 -8.88 7.85
CA ASN A 88 -5.37 -9.37 8.32
C ASN A 88 -5.39 -9.50 9.84
N THR A 89 -6.58 -9.68 10.38
CA THR A 89 -6.79 -9.79 11.82
C THR A 89 -6.40 -11.16 12.41
N ALA A 90 -5.98 -12.14 11.62
CA ALA A 90 -5.51 -13.43 12.13
C ALA A 90 -3.97 -13.50 12.28
N ASP A 91 -3.23 -12.85 11.38
CA ASP A 91 -1.76 -12.93 11.29
C ASP A 91 -1.04 -11.94 12.19
N GLU A 92 -1.76 -10.94 12.72
CA GLU A 92 -1.23 -9.99 13.71
C GLU A 92 0.08 -9.27 13.31
N LYS A 93 0.28 -9.04 12.01
CA LYS A 93 1.50 -8.38 11.49
C LYS A 93 1.67 -7.01 12.15
N GLY A 94 2.84 -6.75 12.74
CA GLY A 94 3.16 -5.46 13.35
C GLY A 94 3.72 -4.45 12.36
N LYS A 95 4.56 -3.53 12.84
CA LYS A 95 5.28 -2.54 12.02
C LYS A 95 6.79 -2.78 12.02
N THR A 96 7.43 -2.44 10.91
CA THR A 96 8.89 -2.58 10.73
C THR A 96 9.51 -1.19 10.54
N LEU A 97 10.65 -0.93 11.19
CA LEU A 97 11.42 0.29 10.98
C LEU A 97 11.83 0.38 9.50
N PHE A 98 11.48 1.47 8.83
CA PHE A 98 11.74 1.64 7.41
C PHE A 98 12.99 2.48 7.13
N ASN A 99 13.11 3.64 7.77
CA ASN A 99 14.23 4.56 7.55
C ASN A 99 14.41 5.45 8.80
N ALA A 100 15.46 6.27 8.80
CA ALA A 100 15.69 7.33 9.76
C ALA A 100 16.00 8.65 9.03
N HIS A 101 15.55 9.78 9.57
CA HIS A 101 15.89 11.10 9.06
C HIS A 101 15.85 12.14 10.20
N THR A 102 16.57 13.25 10.04
CA THR A 102 16.42 14.39 10.95
C THR A 102 15.18 15.18 10.58
N CYS A 103 14.30 15.43 11.56
CA CYS A 103 13.23 16.41 11.45
C CYS A 103 13.41 17.51 12.49
N THR A 104 13.02 18.72 12.12
CA THR A 104 13.13 19.90 12.96
C THR A 104 11.76 20.56 13.07
N PHE A 105 11.21 20.61 14.28
CA PHE A 105 9.97 21.31 14.58
C PHE A 105 10.15 22.12 15.85
N GLU A 106 9.58 23.32 15.90
CA GLU A 106 9.72 24.23 17.06
C GLU A 106 11.20 24.45 17.47
N ASN A 107 12.10 24.51 16.49
CA ASN A 107 13.57 24.60 16.68
C ASN A 107 14.20 23.41 17.42
N ILE A 108 13.49 22.29 17.54
CA ILE A 108 14.00 21.04 18.13
C ILE A 108 14.25 20.04 17.01
N SER A 109 15.51 19.63 16.88
CA SER A 109 15.96 18.66 15.87
C SER A 109 16.21 17.30 16.50
N LYS A 110 15.60 16.24 15.95
CA LYS A 110 15.86 14.85 16.36
C LYS A 110 15.79 13.88 15.18
N THR A 111 16.31 12.68 15.38
CA THR A 111 16.19 11.57 14.44
C THR A 111 14.81 10.94 14.54
N ALA A 112 13.97 11.15 13.53
CA ALA A 112 12.69 10.50 13.35
C ALA A 112 12.83 9.19 12.59
N ASN A 113 12.02 8.21 13.00
CA ASN A 113 12.00 6.87 12.46
C ASN A 113 10.62 6.58 11.84
N PRO A 114 10.46 6.69 10.51
CA PRO A 114 9.29 6.16 9.83
C PRO A 114 9.19 4.62 9.94
N TYR A 115 7.98 4.10 10.11
CA TYR A 115 7.67 2.68 10.19
C TYR A 115 6.70 2.27 9.08
N THR A 116 6.88 1.09 8.51
CA THR A 116 5.98 0.52 7.52
C THR A 116 5.16 -0.62 8.12
N PRO A 117 3.94 -0.90 7.63
CA PRO A 117 3.32 -2.20 7.87
C PRO A 117 4.30 -3.32 7.48
N THR A 118 4.45 -4.33 8.33
CA THR A 118 5.41 -5.42 8.11
C THR A 118 5.11 -6.12 6.79
N GLY A 119 6.13 -6.35 5.96
CA GLY A 119 5.97 -6.98 4.66
C GLY A 119 5.84 -6.01 3.47
N TRP A 120 5.52 -4.73 3.66
CA TRP A 120 5.24 -3.82 2.53
C TRP A 120 6.48 -3.48 1.67
N MET A 121 7.52 -2.92 2.28
CA MET A 121 8.71 -2.41 1.58
C MET A 121 9.99 -3.05 2.09
N ALA A 122 11.03 -3.02 1.25
CA ALA A 122 12.37 -3.45 1.60
C ALA A 122 12.89 -2.74 2.88
N PRO A 123 13.69 -3.41 3.72
CA PRO A 123 14.33 -4.70 3.45
C PRO A 123 13.47 -5.95 3.68
N ALA A 124 12.31 -5.83 4.35
CA ALA A 124 11.45 -6.96 4.70
C ALA A 124 10.24 -7.12 3.75
N GLY A 125 10.42 -6.86 2.45
CA GLY A 125 9.33 -6.98 1.47
C GLY A 125 8.85 -8.43 1.36
N MET A 126 7.59 -8.68 1.71
CA MET A 126 6.92 -9.98 1.61
C MET A 126 5.67 -9.81 0.75
N TYR A 127 5.72 -10.33 -0.46
CA TYR A 127 4.61 -10.31 -1.40
C TYR A 127 4.29 -11.70 -1.89
N PHE A 128 3.07 -11.84 -2.40
CA PHE A 128 2.57 -13.06 -3.03
C PHE A 128 2.36 -12.81 -4.52
N GLY A 129 2.60 -13.86 -5.32
CA GLY A 129 2.29 -13.87 -6.75
C GLY A 129 1.05 -14.71 -7.03
N ARG A 130 0.20 -14.25 -7.95
CA ARG A 130 -0.94 -15.02 -8.50
C ARG A 130 -1.05 -14.82 -9.99
N THR A 131 -1.61 -15.81 -10.66
CA THR A 131 -2.07 -15.72 -12.03
C THR A 131 -3.55 -16.07 -12.10
N GLY A 132 -4.17 -15.63 -13.17
CA GLY A 132 -5.53 -15.98 -13.49
C GLY A 132 -5.85 -15.61 -14.93
N ILE A 133 -7.11 -15.84 -15.29
CA ILE A 133 -7.70 -15.38 -16.53
C ILE A 133 -8.63 -14.22 -16.25
N TYR A 134 -8.85 -13.39 -17.26
CA TYR A 134 -9.83 -12.32 -17.17
C TYR A 134 -10.74 -12.31 -18.40
N THR A 135 -11.89 -11.69 -18.23
CA THR A 135 -12.74 -11.26 -19.34
C THR A 135 -13.11 -9.80 -19.14
N TYR A 136 -13.17 -9.05 -20.23
CA TYR A 136 -13.56 -7.64 -20.16
C TYR A 136 -14.60 -7.31 -21.23
N ASN A 137 -15.76 -6.83 -20.77
CA ASN A 137 -16.80 -6.33 -21.64
C ASN A 137 -16.67 -4.81 -21.76
N ALA A 138 -16.08 -4.35 -22.86
CA ALA A 138 -15.86 -2.93 -23.14
C ALA A 138 -17.17 -2.12 -23.25
N THR A 139 -18.29 -2.76 -23.58
CA THR A 139 -19.60 -2.12 -23.70
C THR A 139 -20.22 -1.84 -22.33
N THR A 140 -20.11 -2.79 -21.39
CA THR A 140 -20.68 -2.63 -20.03
C THR A 140 -19.66 -2.09 -19.03
N GLY A 141 -18.38 -2.08 -19.38
CA GLY A 141 -17.29 -1.71 -18.49
C GLY A 141 -17.04 -2.74 -17.38
N VAL A 142 -17.48 -3.99 -17.54
CA VAL A 142 -17.34 -5.02 -16.50
C VAL A 142 -16.10 -5.87 -16.79
N LEU A 143 -15.18 -5.89 -15.82
CA LEU A 143 -14.04 -6.79 -15.74
C LEU A 143 -14.36 -7.93 -14.78
N SER A 144 -14.14 -9.17 -15.20
CA SER A 144 -14.19 -10.35 -14.34
C SER A 144 -12.84 -11.04 -14.34
N ILE A 145 -12.35 -11.42 -13.15
CA ILE A 145 -11.10 -12.16 -12.97
C ILE A 145 -11.42 -13.47 -12.27
N ALA A 146 -10.87 -14.56 -12.79
CA ALA A 146 -10.87 -15.87 -12.17
C ALA A 146 -9.43 -16.29 -11.91
N TRP A 147 -9.14 -16.66 -10.66
CA TRP A 147 -7.77 -16.97 -10.23
C TRP A 147 -7.43 -18.44 -10.42
N ASP A 148 -6.18 -18.71 -10.73
CA ASP A 148 -5.64 -20.07 -10.85
C ASP A 148 -5.37 -20.68 -9.46
N ALA A 149 -4.99 -21.96 -9.46
CA ALA A 149 -4.51 -22.64 -8.26
C ALA A 149 -3.40 -21.84 -7.54
N PRO A 150 -3.37 -21.85 -6.19
CA PRO A 150 -4.22 -22.59 -5.26
C PRO A 150 -5.59 -21.96 -4.99
N TRP A 151 -5.98 -20.93 -5.75
CA TRP A 151 -7.25 -20.19 -5.60
C TRP A 151 -8.26 -20.56 -6.69
N ALA A 152 -8.19 -21.78 -7.21
CA ALA A 152 -9.11 -22.24 -8.23
C ALA A 152 -10.56 -22.10 -7.73
N GLY A 153 -11.43 -21.52 -8.57
CA GLY A 153 -12.82 -21.23 -8.24
C GLY A 153 -13.03 -19.88 -7.54
N VAL A 154 -11.97 -19.15 -7.17
CA VAL A 154 -12.06 -17.80 -6.61
C VAL A 154 -12.22 -16.78 -7.75
N THR A 155 -13.21 -15.91 -7.62
CA THR A 155 -13.56 -14.91 -8.62
C THR A 155 -13.83 -13.54 -8.02
N GLU A 156 -13.52 -12.51 -8.79
CA GLU A 156 -13.86 -11.13 -8.50
C GLU A 156 -14.34 -10.42 -9.78
N SER A 157 -15.24 -9.46 -9.61
CA SER A 157 -15.70 -8.59 -10.70
C SER A 157 -15.60 -7.13 -10.32
N TRP A 158 -15.31 -6.30 -11.30
CA TRP A 158 -14.99 -4.90 -11.16
C TRP A 158 -15.72 -4.07 -12.20
N ASN A 159 -16.23 -2.91 -11.78
CA ASN A 159 -16.64 -1.86 -12.70
C ASN A 159 -15.40 -1.07 -13.13
N VAL A 160 -15.21 -0.91 -14.42
CA VAL A 160 -14.12 -0.16 -15.05
C VAL A 160 -14.67 1.11 -15.67
N THR A 161 -14.06 2.24 -15.33
CA THR A 161 -14.39 3.55 -15.90
C THR A 161 -13.10 4.27 -16.27
N ASN A 162 -13.15 5.27 -17.15
CA ASN A 162 -12.01 6.11 -17.47
C ASN A 162 -12.21 7.49 -16.84
N PRO A 163 -11.59 7.77 -15.68
CA PRO A 163 -11.69 9.10 -15.05
C PRO A 163 -11.09 10.19 -15.93
N ASP A 164 -10.12 9.84 -16.78
CA ASP A 164 -9.52 10.69 -17.81
C ASP A 164 -8.99 9.82 -18.96
N ALA A 165 -8.30 10.43 -19.94
CA ALA A 165 -7.73 9.70 -21.07
C ALA A 165 -6.50 8.83 -20.70
N PHE A 166 -5.81 9.17 -19.62
CA PHE A 166 -4.51 8.61 -19.23
C PHE A 166 -4.61 7.53 -18.16
N SER A 167 -5.78 7.34 -17.55
CA SER A 167 -6.02 6.41 -16.46
C SER A 167 -7.35 5.68 -16.61
N ALA A 168 -7.41 4.44 -16.14
CA ALA A 168 -8.65 3.73 -15.86
C ALA A 168 -8.84 3.61 -14.35
N LYS A 169 -10.08 3.53 -13.88
CA LYS A 169 -10.46 3.27 -12.50
C LYS A 169 -11.24 1.97 -12.42
N VAL A 170 -10.87 1.13 -11.46
CA VAL A 170 -11.61 -0.07 -11.07
C VAL A 170 -12.31 0.17 -9.74
N SER A 171 -13.51 -0.36 -9.59
CA SER A 171 -14.24 -0.40 -8.31
C SER A 171 -14.88 -1.77 -8.16
N LEU A 172 -14.69 -2.39 -6.99
CA LEU A 172 -15.15 -3.74 -6.73
C LEU A 172 -16.67 -3.78 -6.92
N ARG A 173 -17.12 -4.74 -7.72
CA ARG A 173 -18.54 -5.01 -7.95
C ARG A 173 -19.00 -6.21 -7.14
N SER A 174 -18.24 -7.30 -7.16
CA SER A 174 -18.51 -8.49 -6.33
C SER A 174 -17.27 -9.37 -6.20
N SER A 175 -17.29 -10.25 -5.21
CA SER A 175 -16.34 -11.36 -5.07
C SER A 175 -17.07 -12.57 -4.47
N ASN A 176 -16.55 -13.77 -4.67
CA ASN A 176 -17.07 -14.99 -4.03
C ASN A 176 -16.24 -15.46 -2.83
N TYR A 177 -15.32 -14.63 -2.34
CA TYR A 177 -14.38 -14.97 -1.27
C TYR A 177 -14.26 -13.87 -0.21
N GLY A 178 -15.30 -13.06 -0.07
CA GLY A 178 -15.45 -12.15 1.07
C GLY A 178 -14.82 -10.76 0.92
N LEU A 179 -14.32 -10.37 -0.26
CA LEU A 179 -14.02 -8.94 -0.49
C LEU A 179 -15.32 -8.15 -0.55
N THR A 180 -15.39 -7.09 0.25
CA THR A 180 -16.54 -6.19 0.32
C THR A 180 -16.23 -4.80 -0.22
N HIS A 181 -14.96 -4.42 -0.25
CA HIS A 181 -14.51 -3.12 -0.74
C HIS A 181 -13.29 -3.28 -1.64
N GLY A 182 -13.23 -2.47 -2.69
CA GLY A 182 -12.02 -2.35 -3.48
C GLY A 182 -12.08 -1.21 -4.48
N ARG A 183 -10.96 -0.53 -4.67
CA ARG A 183 -10.77 0.52 -5.67
C ARG A 183 -9.34 0.50 -6.17
N GLY A 184 -9.14 0.94 -7.41
CA GLY A 184 -7.81 0.96 -7.99
C GLY A 184 -7.78 1.77 -9.26
N TYR A 185 -6.56 1.98 -9.76
CA TYR A 185 -6.32 2.76 -10.96
C TYR A 185 -5.30 2.06 -11.83
N GLY A 186 -5.51 2.15 -13.15
CA GLY A 186 -4.65 1.55 -14.13
C GLY A 186 -4.14 2.52 -15.19
N SER A 187 -3.00 2.17 -15.74
CA SER A 187 -2.30 2.88 -16.80
C SER A 187 -1.42 1.92 -17.61
N ASN A 188 -0.76 2.46 -18.62
CA ASN A 188 0.21 1.79 -19.47
C ASN A 188 1.66 2.07 -19.03
N ALA A 189 1.87 2.94 -18.03
CA ALA A 189 3.20 3.21 -17.48
C ALA A 189 3.83 1.93 -16.88
N SER A 190 5.12 1.71 -17.16
CA SER A 190 5.88 0.59 -16.62
C SER A 190 5.90 0.61 -15.08
N TRP A 191 6.03 -0.56 -14.44
CA TRP A 191 6.26 -0.63 -12.99
C TRP A 191 7.54 0.08 -12.54
N SER A 192 8.52 0.23 -13.44
CA SER A 192 9.73 1.02 -13.24
C SER A 192 9.52 2.54 -13.37
N THR A 193 8.36 2.99 -13.83
CA THR A 193 7.97 4.40 -13.84
C THR A 193 7.38 4.75 -12.47
N PHE A 194 8.05 5.64 -11.75
CA PHE A 194 7.63 6.16 -10.44
C PHE A 194 8.18 7.57 -10.25
N LYS A 195 7.67 8.29 -9.24
CA LYS A 195 8.25 9.55 -8.77
C LYS A 195 9.03 9.29 -7.49
N THR A 196 10.24 9.84 -7.39
CA THR A 196 10.93 9.92 -6.09
C THR A 196 10.13 10.80 -5.13
N VAL A 197 10.36 10.69 -3.82
CA VAL A 197 9.74 11.53 -2.78
C VAL A 197 9.86 13.02 -3.09
N ALA A 198 11.01 13.46 -3.60
CA ALA A 198 11.24 14.85 -3.98
C ALA A 198 10.38 15.31 -5.17
N GLN A 199 9.92 14.38 -6.02
CA GLN A 199 9.10 14.63 -7.20
C GLN A 199 7.60 14.45 -6.96
N VAL A 200 7.19 14.01 -5.76
CA VAL A 200 5.78 13.91 -5.40
C VAL A 200 5.14 15.30 -5.39
N PRO A 201 4.05 15.54 -6.15
CA PRO A 201 3.38 16.83 -6.15
C PRO A 201 2.86 17.21 -4.75
N ARG A 202 3.22 18.42 -4.30
CA ARG A 202 2.82 18.95 -2.99
C ARG A 202 1.47 19.66 -3.07
N ILE A 203 0.43 18.87 -3.27
CA ILE A 203 -0.94 19.34 -3.50
C ILE A 203 -1.93 18.70 -2.53
N LEU A 204 -3.17 19.14 -2.61
CA LEU A 204 -4.30 18.49 -1.96
C LEU A 204 -4.84 17.37 -2.86
N TYR A 205 -4.63 16.12 -2.44
CA TYR A 205 -5.31 14.98 -3.03
C TYR A 205 -6.66 14.75 -2.35
N ARG A 206 -7.68 14.47 -3.14
CA ARG A 206 -9.02 14.11 -2.66
C ARG A 206 -9.26 12.64 -2.94
N GLY A 207 -10.13 12.04 -2.14
CA GLY A 207 -10.59 10.71 -2.43
C GLY A 207 -11.43 10.18 -1.30
N PHE A 208 -11.18 8.93 -0.94
CA PHE A 208 -12.10 8.15 -0.14
C PHE A 208 -11.35 7.20 0.78
N ARG A 209 -11.96 6.92 1.92
CA ARG A 209 -11.50 5.88 2.83
C ARG A 209 -12.63 5.03 3.38
N ILE A 210 -12.27 3.86 3.85
CA ILE A 210 -13.07 3.09 4.79
C ILE A 210 -12.15 2.56 5.88
N ALA A 211 -12.64 2.56 7.12
CA ALA A 211 -11.89 2.14 8.28
C ALA A 211 -12.70 1.17 9.12
N VAL A 212 -12.03 0.15 9.64
CA VAL A 212 -12.52 -0.73 10.71
C VAL A 212 -11.55 -0.60 11.88
N TRP A 213 -12.06 -0.42 13.09
CA TRP A 213 -11.23 -0.27 14.29
C TRP A 213 -11.90 -0.90 15.51
N SER A 214 -11.10 -1.23 16.51
CA SER A 214 -11.58 -1.70 17.81
C SER A 214 -11.29 -0.70 18.92
N THR A 215 -12.30 -0.38 19.74
CA THR A 215 -12.14 0.62 20.81
C THR A 215 -11.56 0.01 22.10
N ASN A 216 -11.81 -1.28 22.34
CA ASN A 216 -11.45 -1.98 23.59
C ASN A 216 -11.02 -3.43 23.35
N GLY A 217 -10.61 -3.77 22.12
CA GLY A 217 -10.28 -5.13 21.71
C GLY A 217 -11.50 -6.01 21.38
N THR A 218 -12.71 -5.65 21.83
CA THR A 218 -13.93 -6.48 21.66
C THR A 218 -15.00 -5.81 20.80
N THR A 219 -15.13 -4.49 20.85
CA THR A 219 -16.14 -3.73 20.09
C THR A 219 -15.51 -3.21 18.80
N ILE A 220 -15.87 -3.84 17.68
CA ILE A 220 -15.43 -3.46 16.34
C ILE A 220 -16.42 -2.42 15.79
N SER A 221 -15.89 -1.33 15.24
CA SER A 221 -16.62 -0.24 14.62
C SER A 221 -16.13 -0.03 13.19
N ILE A 222 -17.02 0.49 12.34
CA ILE A 222 -16.74 0.84 10.95
C ILE A 222 -17.13 2.29 10.69
N ASP A 223 -16.38 2.98 9.83
CA ASP A 223 -16.52 4.42 9.59
C ASP A 223 -17.76 4.83 8.80
N THR A 224 -18.61 3.88 8.44
CA THR A 224 -19.74 4.09 7.56
C THR A 224 -20.93 3.29 8.06
N THR A 225 -22.10 3.92 8.13
CA THR A 225 -23.34 3.27 8.58
C THR A 225 -24.01 2.43 7.49
N VAL A 226 -23.49 2.46 6.27
CA VAL A 226 -24.01 1.76 5.10
C VAL A 226 -22.95 0.80 4.58
N THR A 227 -23.27 -0.48 4.53
CA THR A 227 -22.39 -1.52 3.96
C THR A 227 -21.98 -1.15 2.52
N GLY A 228 -20.70 -1.27 2.20
CA GLY A 228 -20.17 -0.94 0.87
C GLY A 228 -19.85 0.55 0.66
N ALA A 229 -20.19 1.42 1.62
CA ALA A 229 -19.97 2.86 1.46
C ALA A 229 -18.52 3.25 1.71
N TRP A 230 -18.11 4.31 1.02
CA TRP A 230 -16.83 4.96 1.22
C TRP A 230 -17.04 6.36 1.78
N LYS A 231 -16.23 6.76 2.77
CA LYS A 231 -16.24 8.11 3.33
C LYS A 231 -15.29 9.02 2.58
N ALA A 232 -15.72 10.25 2.28
CA ALA A 232 -14.84 11.24 1.67
C ALA A 232 -13.61 11.51 2.55
N ASP A 233 -12.46 11.63 1.92
CA ASP A 233 -11.17 11.81 2.58
C ASP A 233 -10.23 12.73 1.77
N LYS A 234 -9.14 13.16 2.41
CA LYS A 234 -8.13 14.00 1.78
C LYS A 234 -6.72 13.74 2.32
N LEU A 235 -5.73 13.90 1.45
CA LEU A 235 -4.30 13.93 1.78
C LEU A 235 -3.72 15.26 1.32
N ASN A 236 -3.43 16.16 2.27
CA ASN A 236 -2.87 17.48 1.96
C ASN A 236 -1.35 17.48 2.08
N LEU A 237 -0.63 17.45 0.95
CA LEU A 237 0.83 17.48 0.92
C LEU A 237 1.41 18.89 0.73
N THR A 238 0.59 19.92 0.54
CA THR A 238 1.05 21.30 0.35
C THR A 238 1.98 21.82 1.46
N PRO A 239 1.75 21.57 2.76
CA PRO A 239 2.61 22.12 3.81
C PRO A 239 3.86 21.26 4.09
N PHE A 240 4.06 20.16 3.37
CA PHE A 240 5.14 19.23 3.64
C PHE A 240 6.49 19.79 3.16
N THR A 241 7.51 19.63 4.01
CA THR A 241 8.90 19.98 3.72
C THR A 241 9.75 18.72 3.57
N SER A 242 10.79 18.80 2.74
CA SER A 242 11.72 17.68 2.54
C SER A 242 12.73 17.57 3.67
N SER A 243 13.07 16.35 4.07
CA SER A 243 14.23 16.06 4.90
C SER A 243 15.54 16.29 4.13
N ALA A 244 16.63 16.49 4.87
CA ALA A 244 17.96 16.69 4.27
C ALA A 244 18.45 15.51 3.42
N ASN A 245 18.05 14.28 3.74
CA ASN A 245 18.40 13.08 2.97
C ASN A 245 17.55 12.86 1.71
N GLY A 246 16.56 13.73 1.41
CA GLY A 246 15.74 13.66 0.20
C GLY A 246 14.74 12.51 0.12
N ASN A 247 14.68 11.64 1.12
CA ASN A 247 13.88 10.41 1.10
C ASN A 247 12.63 10.48 2.00
N THR A 248 12.35 11.64 2.60
CA THR A 248 11.16 11.84 3.43
C THR A 248 10.62 13.26 3.28
N LEU A 249 9.30 13.39 3.26
CA LEU A 249 8.61 14.64 3.52
C LEU A 249 8.01 14.60 4.92
N HIS A 250 7.98 15.73 5.62
CA HIS A 250 7.36 15.82 6.95
C HIS A 250 6.63 17.14 7.15
N VAL A 251 5.68 17.14 8.09
CA VAL A 251 5.01 18.36 8.56
C VAL A 251 4.46 18.16 9.96
N LEU A 252 4.48 19.22 10.77
CA LEU A 252 3.63 19.36 11.95
C LEU A 252 2.39 20.15 11.52
N SER A 253 1.28 19.45 11.29
CA SER A 253 0.03 20.08 10.90
C SER A 253 -0.72 20.53 12.15
N PRO A 254 -1.11 21.80 12.27
CA PRO A 254 -2.03 22.25 13.29
C PRO A 254 -3.34 21.45 13.23
N SER A 255 -3.96 21.20 14.38
CA SER A 255 -5.24 20.51 14.52
C SER A 255 -6.09 21.17 15.61
N SER A 256 -7.37 20.82 15.70
CA SER A 256 -8.17 21.18 16.89
C SER A 256 -7.56 20.53 18.15
N ALA A 257 -7.84 21.13 19.30
CA ALA A 257 -7.44 20.60 20.60
C ALA A 257 -8.01 19.19 20.85
N ASP A 258 -9.16 18.87 20.25
CA ASP A 258 -9.84 17.56 20.39
C ASP A 258 -9.03 16.39 19.85
N VAL A 259 -8.09 16.65 18.93
CA VAL A 259 -7.15 15.63 18.46
C VAL A 259 -6.20 15.18 19.58
N CYS A 260 -5.97 15.99 20.60
CA CYS A 260 -5.08 15.72 21.72
C CYS A 260 -5.85 15.63 23.05
N ASN A 261 -6.88 14.79 23.10
CA ASN A 261 -7.82 14.69 24.23
C ASN A 261 -7.38 13.75 25.36
N SER A 262 -6.95 12.52 25.05
CA SER A 262 -6.57 11.49 26.05
C SER A 262 -5.25 10.81 25.70
N GLY A 263 -4.45 10.46 26.72
CA GLY A 263 -3.18 9.76 26.55
C GLY A 263 -1.98 10.65 26.15
N CYS A 264 -2.16 11.97 26.14
CA CYS A 264 -1.10 12.92 25.87
C CYS A 264 -0.11 13.02 27.04
N THR A 265 1.18 13.15 26.73
CA THR A 265 2.25 13.35 27.71
C THR A 265 2.70 14.81 27.80
N THR A 266 2.28 15.66 26.86
CA THR A 266 2.58 17.10 26.81
C THR A 266 1.37 17.93 26.37
N THR A 267 1.46 19.26 26.45
CA THR A 267 0.42 20.22 26.02
C THR A 267 0.51 20.61 24.54
N ARG A 268 1.43 20.02 23.78
CA ARG A 268 1.55 20.28 22.34
C ARG A 268 0.29 19.84 21.61
N THR A 269 -0.06 20.54 20.54
CA THR A 269 -1.22 20.24 19.70
C THR A 269 -0.78 20.01 18.26
N GLY A 270 -1.62 19.35 17.47
CA GLY A 270 -1.33 19.01 16.08
C GLY A 270 -0.96 17.55 15.85
N ILE A 271 -0.73 17.23 14.59
CA ILE A 271 -0.35 15.91 14.12
C ILE A 271 0.96 16.03 13.34
N ILE A 272 1.92 15.19 13.68
CA ILE A 272 3.16 15.05 12.94
C ILE A 272 2.97 13.98 11.89
N TYR A 273 3.32 14.30 10.66
CA TYR A 273 3.22 13.42 9.50
C TYR A 273 4.58 13.19 8.86
N HIS A 274 4.80 11.98 8.36
CA HIS A 274 5.94 11.62 7.52
C HIS A 274 5.47 10.88 6.28
N LEU A 275 5.97 11.22 5.10
CA LEU A 275 5.80 10.47 3.85
C LEU A 275 7.20 10.09 3.34
N ALA A 276 7.53 8.81 3.31
CA ALA A 276 8.86 8.32 3.00
C ALA A 276 8.85 7.30 1.84
N SER A 277 9.99 7.15 1.17
CA SER A 277 10.22 6.11 0.17
C SER A 277 11.71 5.76 0.10
N ASN A 278 12.00 4.62 -0.50
CA ASN A 278 13.34 4.19 -0.87
C ASN A 278 13.76 4.74 -2.24
N ASN A 279 12.86 5.45 -2.93
CA ASN A 279 13.08 6.05 -4.24
C ASN A 279 13.53 5.03 -5.31
N ASN A 280 13.06 3.78 -5.23
CA ASN A 280 13.37 2.74 -6.22
C ASN A 280 12.13 2.08 -6.84
N GLY A 281 10.94 2.59 -6.52
CA GLY A 281 9.67 2.07 -7.01
C GLY A 281 8.50 2.93 -6.56
N ARG A 282 7.28 2.45 -6.87
CA ARG A 282 6.02 3.13 -6.55
C ARG A 282 5.61 3.00 -5.07
N SER A 283 6.28 2.17 -4.30
CA SER A 283 5.94 1.94 -2.90
C SER A 283 6.45 3.08 -2.02
N MET A 284 5.61 3.50 -1.08
CA MET A 284 5.84 4.58 -0.13
C MET A 284 5.26 4.21 1.23
N VAL A 285 5.73 4.91 2.25
CA VAL A 285 5.26 4.78 3.63
C VAL A 285 4.71 6.12 4.08
N TYR A 286 3.53 6.12 4.67
CA TYR A 286 2.99 7.28 5.35
C TYR A 286 2.83 6.99 6.83
N ASN A 287 3.27 7.89 7.70
CA ASN A 287 3.12 7.78 9.14
C ASN A 287 2.50 9.03 9.72
N HIS A 288 1.75 8.85 10.79
CA HIS A 288 1.39 9.98 11.63
C HIS A 288 1.21 9.60 13.11
N PHE A 289 1.37 10.61 13.96
CA PHE A 289 1.06 10.53 15.39
C PHE A 289 0.75 11.93 15.93
N ARG A 290 0.03 12.00 17.05
CA ARG A 290 -0.32 13.27 17.70
C ARG A 290 0.92 13.89 18.34
N ALA A 291 1.13 15.19 18.16
CA ALA A 291 2.29 15.91 18.70
C ALA A 291 2.35 15.93 20.24
N CYS A 292 1.22 15.67 20.91
CA CYS A 292 1.13 15.60 22.36
C CYS A 292 1.65 14.28 22.95
N LEU A 293 1.81 13.23 22.15
CA LEU A 293 2.20 11.88 22.60
C LEU A 293 3.69 11.74 22.99
N PRO A 294 4.66 12.28 22.22
CA PRO A 294 6.05 12.26 22.66
C PRO A 294 6.27 13.15 23.89
N THR A 295 7.07 12.66 24.83
CA THR A 295 7.56 13.48 25.94
C THR A 295 8.40 14.66 25.42
N ASN A 296 8.67 15.66 26.26
CA ASN A 296 9.57 16.77 25.89
C ASN A 296 10.97 16.27 25.45
N ALA A 297 11.43 15.15 26.00
CA ALA A 297 12.71 14.53 25.63
C ALA A 297 12.65 13.71 24.33
N GLU A 298 11.46 13.39 23.82
CA GLU A 298 11.27 12.61 22.58
C GLU A 298 10.85 13.50 21.41
N PHE A 299 10.16 14.61 21.67
CA PHE A 299 9.65 15.50 20.62
C PHE A 299 10.76 15.99 19.68
N PRO A 300 10.57 15.98 18.36
CA PRO A 300 9.32 15.67 17.62
C PRO A 300 9.20 14.23 17.10
N THR A 301 9.76 13.25 17.82
CA THR A 301 9.86 11.86 17.36
C THR A 301 9.06 10.95 18.28
N TYR A 302 8.44 9.91 17.72
CA TYR A 302 7.59 8.99 18.47
C TYR A 302 7.42 7.69 17.69
N ASP A 303 7.61 6.55 18.34
CA ASP A 303 7.57 5.21 17.73
C ASP A 303 6.46 4.30 18.29
N ARG A 304 5.69 4.78 19.27
CA ARG A 304 4.62 4.02 19.93
C ARG A 304 3.31 4.10 19.14
N ASN A 305 2.25 4.69 19.69
CA ASN A 305 0.91 4.82 19.07
C ASN A 305 0.89 5.70 17.79
N LEU A 306 1.64 5.27 16.77
CA LEU A 306 1.73 5.88 15.44
C LEU A 306 0.94 5.02 14.46
N HIS A 307 0.40 5.64 13.43
CA HIS A 307 -0.42 5.01 12.41
C HIS A 307 0.43 4.82 11.14
N PRO A 308 0.92 3.60 10.84
CA PRO A 308 1.69 3.32 9.65
C PRO A 308 0.81 2.90 8.48
N TYR A 309 1.13 3.44 7.32
CA TYR A 309 0.43 3.19 6.09
C TYR A 309 1.38 2.70 5.01
N ALA A 310 0.94 1.65 4.32
CA ALA A 310 1.50 1.22 3.05
C ALA A 310 0.83 2.03 1.94
N PHE A 311 1.57 2.86 1.21
CA PHE A 311 1.05 3.66 0.08
C PHE A 311 1.70 3.22 -1.22
N GLN A 312 0.90 3.07 -2.28
CA GLN A 312 1.38 2.80 -3.64
C GLN A 312 1.01 3.99 -4.53
N GLN A 313 2.00 4.52 -5.26
CA GLN A 313 1.78 5.60 -6.22
C GLN A 313 0.88 5.14 -7.37
N ILE A 314 -0.05 6.01 -7.74
CA ILE A 314 -0.83 5.90 -8.99
C ILE A 314 -0.11 6.75 -10.03
N ILE A 315 0.34 6.12 -11.11
CA ILE A 315 1.04 6.75 -12.22
C ILE A 315 0.18 6.58 -13.48
N ASP A 316 -0.05 7.64 -14.24
CA ASP A 316 -0.82 7.59 -15.49
C ASP A 316 0.03 7.24 -16.71
N ASP A 317 -0.60 7.18 -17.89
CA ASP A 317 0.07 6.84 -19.16
C ASP A 317 1.23 7.80 -19.53
N ASN A 318 1.21 9.04 -19.07
CA ASN A 318 2.27 10.02 -19.33
C ASN A 318 3.45 9.87 -18.34
N GLY A 319 3.32 8.97 -17.36
CA GLY A 319 4.30 8.82 -16.29
C GLY A 319 4.13 9.86 -15.17
N ASP A 320 2.99 10.55 -15.12
CA ASP A 320 2.69 11.53 -14.08
C ASP A 320 1.98 10.90 -12.90
N MET A 321 2.26 11.43 -11.72
CA MET A 321 1.69 10.93 -10.48
C MET A 321 0.32 11.54 -10.24
N ARG A 322 -0.70 10.68 -10.15
CA ARG A 322 -2.10 11.08 -9.98
C ARG A 322 -2.60 10.92 -8.55
N GLY A 323 -1.89 10.18 -7.72
CA GLY A 323 -2.20 10.05 -6.31
C GLY A 323 -1.70 8.76 -5.71
N PHE A 324 -2.49 8.19 -4.80
CA PHE A 324 -2.12 7.04 -3.99
C PHE A 324 -3.31 6.12 -3.79
N ILE A 325 -3.06 4.82 -3.77
CA ILE A 325 -3.87 3.91 -2.96
C ILE A 325 -3.09 3.59 -1.70
N GLY A 326 -3.78 3.22 -0.62
CA GLY A 326 -3.09 2.95 0.62
C GLY A 326 -3.87 2.10 1.62
N ILE A 327 -3.11 1.48 2.51
CA ILE A 327 -3.63 0.73 3.64
C ILE A 327 -3.04 1.30 4.92
N GLU A 328 -3.88 1.49 5.93
CA GLU A 328 -3.42 1.60 7.32
C GLU A 328 -3.44 0.24 7.99
N GLN A 329 -2.41 -0.02 8.78
CA GLN A 329 -2.39 -1.13 9.72
C GLN A 329 -1.64 -0.66 10.98
N GLN A 330 -2.37 -0.29 12.03
CA GLN A 330 -1.78 0.37 13.20
C GLN A 330 -1.20 -0.60 14.23
N ASP A 331 -2.05 -1.46 14.79
CA ASP A 331 -1.69 -2.40 15.84
C ASP A 331 -2.22 -3.80 15.52
N GLN A 332 -1.65 -4.80 16.21
CA GLN A 332 -2.10 -6.17 16.11
C GLN A 332 -3.50 -6.36 16.75
N PRO A 333 -4.35 -7.24 16.19
CA PRO A 333 -5.51 -7.83 16.85
C PRO A 333 -5.23 -8.21 18.31
N GLY A 334 -6.22 -8.07 19.19
CA GLY A 334 -6.05 -8.26 20.63
C GLY A 334 -5.43 -7.07 21.38
N SER A 335 -4.81 -6.11 20.69
CA SER A 335 -4.43 -4.83 21.30
C SER A 335 -5.63 -3.89 21.40
N VAL A 336 -5.70 -3.10 22.46
CA VAL A 336 -6.63 -1.97 22.54
C VAL A 336 -6.26 -1.00 21.43
N GLY A 337 -7.17 -0.76 20.47
CA GLY A 337 -6.97 0.23 19.41
C GLY A 337 -6.52 -0.28 18.04
N TYR A 338 -6.58 -1.59 17.74
CA TYR A 338 -6.24 -2.05 16.38
C TYR A 338 -7.13 -1.38 15.33
N GLN A 339 -6.51 -1.02 14.20
CA GLN A 339 -7.17 -0.28 13.12
C GLN A 339 -6.65 -0.72 11.76
N TYR A 340 -7.60 -0.94 10.85
CA TYR A 340 -7.37 -1.16 9.42
C TYR A 340 -8.10 -0.09 8.62
N GLN A 341 -7.44 0.46 7.60
CA GLN A 341 -8.09 1.35 6.65
C GLN A 341 -7.71 1.00 5.22
N LEU A 342 -8.66 1.16 4.30
CA LEU A 342 -8.39 1.29 2.88
C LEU A 342 -8.51 2.77 2.49
N LYS A 343 -7.58 3.27 1.68
CA LYS A 343 -7.53 4.65 1.22
C LYS A 343 -7.30 4.72 -0.28
N GLU A 344 -7.98 5.67 -0.89
CA GLU A 344 -7.87 6.04 -2.29
C GLU A 344 -7.74 7.56 -2.34
N TYR A 345 -6.72 8.06 -3.03
CA TYR A 345 -6.54 9.46 -3.32
C TYR A 345 -6.16 9.61 -4.79
N PHE A 346 -6.92 10.42 -5.53
CA PHE A 346 -6.70 10.62 -6.95
C PHE A 346 -7.03 12.06 -7.35
N GLN A 347 -6.24 12.62 -8.24
CA GLN A 347 -6.39 13.97 -8.77
C GLN A 347 -6.81 13.96 -10.23
#